data_AF-A0A7W0UVW3-F1
#
_entry.id   AF-A0A7W0UVW3-F1
#
_cell.length_a   1.000
_cell.length_b   1.000
_cell.length_c   1.000
_cell.angle_alpha   90.00
_cell.angle_beta   90.00
_cell.angle_gamma   90.00
#
_symmetry.space_group_name_H-M   'P 1'
#
loop_
_entity.id
_entity.type
_entity.pdbx_description
1 polymer ?
#
loop_
_entity_poly.entity_id
_entity_poly.type
_entity_poly.pdbx_seq_one_letter_code
_entity_poly.pdbx_strand_id
1 'polypeptide(L)'
;MPTNLTNSSVREIAKATPTPELTAEQKLIEAKFLTSGEPTSGEMNKAMSFLRSISPEAKEYKDAQSTLKKITPQAAKVKADELLLGPKPESSEWDDSVRCVDKYLKATLNDYDSAEYLEWSPVTKIEFKGEPYWAVRLKLRAKNAFGGKIVKETYFFIRQNQVVNVVNL
;
A
#
# COMPACT_ATOMS: atom_id res chain seq x y z
N MET A 1 48.12 -12.59 -55.77
CA MET A 1 46.87 -11.81 -55.64
C MET A 1 45.73 -12.65 -56.21
N PRO A 2 44.63 -12.93 -55.49
CA PRO A 2 44.46 -13.13 -54.06
C PRO A 2 43.97 -14.56 -53.70
N THR A 3 44.22 -14.90 -52.44
CA THR A 3 43.78 -16.08 -51.68
C THR A 3 42.28 -16.00 -51.39
N ASN A 4 41.53 -17.12 -51.42
CA ASN A 4 40.18 -17.15 -50.87
C ASN A 4 40.05 -18.26 -49.83
N LEU A 5 40.13 -17.84 -48.56
CA LEU A 5 39.82 -18.62 -47.37
C LEU A 5 38.33 -18.46 -47.08
N THR A 6 37.52 -19.49 -47.31
CA THR A 6 36.16 -19.53 -46.75
C THR A 6 36.21 -20.13 -45.36
N ASN A 7 36.43 -19.26 -44.38
CA ASN A 7 36.29 -19.56 -42.97
C ASN A 7 34.81 -19.39 -42.57
N SER A 8 34.00 -20.46 -42.65
CA SER A 8 32.64 -20.46 -42.10
C SER A 8 32.68 -21.01 -40.68
N SER A 9 33.02 -20.11 -39.75
CA SER A 9 32.89 -20.34 -38.31
C SER A 9 31.40 -20.48 -37.96
N VAL A 10 30.98 -21.71 -37.67
CA VAL A 10 29.66 -22.02 -37.12
C VAL A 10 29.60 -21.41 -35.73
N ARG A 11 28.87 -20.30 -35.57
CA ARG A 11 28.59 -19.70 -34.26
C ARG A 11 27.67 -20.63 -33.49
N GLU A 12 28.23 -21.31 -32.49
CA GLU A 12 27.50 -22.05 -31.48
C GLU A 12 26.61 -21.06 -30.70
N ILE A 13 25.30 -21.23 -30.82
CA ILE A 13 24.31 -20.39 -30.14
C ILE A 13 24.30 -20.84 -28.68
N ALA A 14 24.88 -20.03 -27.78
CA ALA A 14 24.83 -20.29 -26.35
C ALA A 14 23.36 -20.44 -25.91
N LYS A 15 22.98 -21.65 -25.46
CA LYS A 15 21.68 -21.87 -24.81
C LYS A 15 21.63 -20.99 -23.57
N ALA A 16 20.64 -20.10 -23.49
CA ALA A 16 20.38 -19.30 -22.31
C ALA A 16 20.27 -20.24 -21.10
N THR A 17 21.14 -20.04 -20.11
CA THR A 17 21.09 -20.75 -18.84
C THR A 17 19.71 -20.52 -18.22
N PRO A 18 18.93 -21.58 -17.88
CA PRO A 18 17.66 -21.37 -17.21
C PRO A 18 17.92 -20.65 -15.89
N THR A 19 17.20 -19.54 -15.67
CA THR A 19 17.17 -18.86 -14.38
C THR A 19 16.86 -19.92 -13.32
N PRO A 20 17.67 -20.06 -12.25
CA PRO A 20 17.45 -21.12 -11.28
C PRO A 20 16.08 -20.94 -10.64
N GLU A 21 15.20 -21.91 -10.85
CA GLU A 21 13.88 -21.93 -10.23
C GLU A 21 14.06 -22.09 -8.71
N LEU A 22 13.36 -21.26 -7.92
CA LEU A 22 13.44 -21.32 -6.46
C LEU A 22 13.06 -22.72 -5.96
N THR A 23 13.81 -23.22 -4.98
CA THR A 23 13.48 -24.49 -4.30
C THR A 23 12.18 -24.36 -3.51
N ALA A 24 11.57 -25.50 -3.14
CA ALA A 24 10.35 -25.50 -2.32
C ALA A 24 10.52 -24.75 -0.98
N GLU A 25 11.68 -24.91 -0.34
CA GLU A 25 12.05 -24.20 0.88
C GLU A 25 12.15 -22.68 0.65
N GLN A 26 12.83 -22.25 -0.42
CA GLN A 26 12.95 -20.83 -0.77
C GLN A 26 11.59 -20.21 -1.09
N LYS A 27 10.73 -20.93 -1.82
CA LYS A 27 9.35 -20.51 -2.11
C LYS A 27 8.55 -20.30 -0.82
N LEU A 28 8.69 -21.20 0.16
CA LEU A 28 8.01 -21.07 1.45
C LEU A 28 8.54 -19.89 2.29
N ILE A 29 9.86 -19.68 2.30
CA ILE A 29 10.51 -18.55 3.00
C ILE A 29 10.05 -17.21 2.40
N GLU A 30 10.13 -17.08 1.08
CA GLU A 30 9.72 -15.88 0.36
C GLU A 30 8.23 -15.59 0.57
N ALA A 31 7.37 -16.61 0.53
CA ALA A 31 5.95 -16.44 0.83
C ALA A 31 5.72 -15.90 2.25
N LYS A 32 6.43 -16.45 3.26
CA LYS A 32 6.32 -15.97 4.65
C LYS A 32 6.80 -14.52 4.78
N PHE A 33 7.91 -14.18 4.12
CA PHE A 33 8.45 -12.82 4.10
C PHE A 33 7.45 -11.82 3.50
N LEU A 34 6.90 -12.13 2.33
CA LEU A 34 5.89 -11.30 1.65
C LEU A 34 4.59 -11.12 2.43
N THR A 35 4.28 -12.02 3.37
CA THR A 35 3.08 -11.93 4.21
C THR A 35 3.34 -11.29 5.57
N SER A 36 4.58 -10.89 5.86
CA SER A 36 4.94 -10.25 7.12
C SER A 36 4.55 -8.76 7.12
N GLY A 37 4.18 -8.22 8.29
CA GLY A 37 3.82 -6.81 8.44
C GLY A 37 2.47 -6.43 7.83
N GLU A 38 2.44 -5.33 7.07
CA GLU A 38 1.27 -4.81 6.34
C GLU A 38 1.43 -5.05 4.83
N PRO A 39 1.20 -6.28 4.34
CA PRO A 39 1.43 -6.62 2.94
C PRO A 39 0.36 -6.01 2.05
N THR A 40 0.79 -5.64 0.84
CA THR A 40 -0.09 -5.24 -0.26
C THR A 40 -0.81 -6.45 -0.86
N SER A 41 -1.89 -6.21 -1.60
CA SER A 41 -2.58 -7.28 -2.34
C SER A 41 -1.67 -7.93 -3.38
N GLY A 42 -0.73 -7.18 -3.96
CA GLY A 42 0.29 -7.67 -4.88
C GLY A 42 1.22 -8.69 -4.21
N GLU A 43 1.76 -8.35 -3.04
CA GLU A 43 2.61 -9.24 -2.24
C GLU A 43 1.86 -10.48 -1.78
N MET A 44 0.60 -10.33 -1.35
CA MET A 44 -0.27 -11.46 -1.02
C MET A 44 -0.48 -12.41 -2.21
N ASN A 45 -0.72 -11.88 -3.40
CA ASN A 45 -0.87 -12.68 -4.62
C ASN A 45 0.42 -13.42 -4.97
N LYS A 46 1.56 -12.74 -4.86
CA LYS A 46 2.88 -13.33 -5.10
C LYS A 46 3.16 -14.45 -4.08
N ALA A 47 2.90 -14.23 -2.80
CA ALA A 47 3.03 -15.26 -1.76
C ALA A 47 2.16 -16.49 -2.05
N MET A 48 0.89 -16.29 -2.40
CA MET A 48 -0.01 -17.38 -2.78
C MET A 48 0.48 -18.16 -4.00
N SER A 49 1.07 -17.48 -4.99
CA SER A 49 1.65 -18.16 -6.17
C SER A 49 2.81 -19.07 -5.79
N PHE A 50 3.71 -18.62 -4.89
CA PHE A 50 4.80 -19.45 -4.41
C PHE A 50 4.29 -20.68 -3.66
N LEU A 51 3.35 -20.49 -2.72
CA LEU A 51 2.77 -21.61 -1.95
C LEU A 51 2.06 -22.64 -2.84
N ARG A 52 1.31 -22.19 -3.86
CA ARG A 52 0.60 -23.07 -4.80
C ARG A 52 1.54 -23.81 -5.76
N SER A 53 2.74 -23.26 -5.99
CA SER A 53 3.75 -23.87 -6.87
C SER A 53 4.63 -24.92 -6.18
N ILE A 54 4.50 -25.10 -4.87
CA ILE A 54 5.20 -26.16 -4.12
C ILE A 54 4.51 -27.50 -4.43
N SER A 55 5.28 -28.48 -4.92
CA SER A 55 4.71 -29.76 -5.34
C SER A 55 4.26 -30.63 -4.15
N PRO A 56 3.25 -31.51 -4.32
CA PRO A 56 2.76 -32.40 -3.27
C PRO A 56 3.80 -33.34 -2.66
N GLU A 57 4.85 -33.66 -3.42
CA GLU A 57 5.93 -34.56 -3.02
C GLU A 57 6.98 -33.87 -2.14
N ALA A 58 6.99 -32.53 -2.09
CA ALA A 58 7.91 -31.76 -1.27
C ALA A 58 7.59 -31.87 0.23
N LYS A 59 8.62 -31.90 1.08
CA LYS A 59 8.45 -31.92 2.54
C LYS A 59 7.71 -30.68 3.06
N GLU A 60 7.83 -29.55 2.37
CA GLU A 60 7.20 -28.26 2.69
C GLU A 60 5.72 -28.19 2.32
N TYR A 61 5.19 -29.15 1.55
CA TYR A 61 3.84 -29.04 0.99
C TYR A 61 2.76 -28.86 2.07
N LYS A 62 2.85 -29.62 3.17
CA LYS A 62 1.90 -29.51 4.29
C LYS A 62 1.92 -28.11 4.93
N ASP A 63 3.12 -27.57 5.12
CA ASP A 63 3.30 -26.22 5.66
C ASP A 63 2.80 -25.16 4.69
N ALA A 64 3.02 -25.36 3.39
CA ALA A 64 2.53 -24.47 2.35
C ALA A 64 1.00 -24.42 2.32
N GLN A 65 0.33 -25.56 2.38
CA GLN A 65 -1.14 -25.66 2.44
C GLN A 65 -1.71 -25.02 3.72
N SER A 66 -1.07 -25.27 4.87
CA SER A 66 -1.44 -24.64 6.14
C SER A 66 -1.31 -23.12 6.08
N THR A 67 -0.22 -22.63 5.49
CA THR A 67 0.01 -21.19 5.28
C THR A 67 -1.03 -20.61 4.33
N LEU A 68 -1.30 -21.27 3.20
CA LEU A 68 -2.29 -20.84 2.22
C LEU A 68 -3.68 -20.68 2.83
N LYS A 69 -4.11 -21.65 3.66
CA LYS A 69 -5.40 -21.60 4.37
C LYS A 69 -5.49 -20.38 5.30
N LYS A 70 -4.39 -20.00 5.95
CA LYS A 70 -4.33 -18.83 6.84
C LYS A 70 -4.36 -17.51 6.08
N ILE A 71 -3.58 -17.41 5.00
CA ILE A 71 -3.40 -16.12 4.29
C ILE A 71 -4.52 -15.82 3.29
N THR A 72 -5.24 -16.83 2.78
CA THR A 72 -6.32 -16.63 1.80
C THR A 72 -7.39 -15.62 2.28
N PRO A 73 -7.99 -15.76 3.48
CA PRO A 73 -8.95 -14.76 3.97
C PRO A 73 -8.31 -13.40 4.20
N GLN A 74 -7.05 -13.35 4.64
CA GLN A 74 -6.32 -12.11 4.83
C GLN A 74 -6.07 -11.38 3.51
N ALA A 75 -5.68 -12.11 2.45
CA ALA A 75 -5.49 -11.57 1.11
C ALA A 75 -6.79 -10.99 0.53
N ALA A 76 -7.93 -11.65 0.77
CA ALA A 76 -9.23 -11.14 0.40
C ALA A 76 -9.56 -9.82 1.14
N LYS A 77 -9.28 -9.75 2.45
CA LYS A 77 -9.45 -8.53 3.24
C LYS A 77 -8.54 -7.40 2.74
N VAL A 78 -7.25 -7.65 2.54
CA VAL A 78 -6.29 -6.65 2.05
C VAL A 78 -6.73 -6.08 0.70
N LYS A 79 -7.15 -6.94 -0.22
CA LYS A 79 -7.66 -6.49 -1.53
C LYS A 79 -8.93 -5.64 -1.39
N ALA A 80 -9.86 -6.04 -0.52
CA ALA A 80 -11.06 -5.25 -0.26
C ALA A 80 -10.72 -3.89 0.36
N ASP A 81 -9.82 -3.87 1.34
CA ASP A 81 -9.36 -2.65 2.00
C ASP A 81 -8.71 -1.69 1.00
N GLU A 82 -7.81 -2.17 0.12
CA GLU A 82 -7.16 -1.35 -0.90
C GLU A 82 -8.17 -0.73 -1.88
N LEU A 83 -9.19 -1.49 -2.28
CA LEU A 83 -10.26 -0.99 -3.16
C LEU A 83 -11.11 0.10 -2.48
N LEU A 84 -11.36 -0.03 -1.18
CA LEU A 84 -12.12 0.96 -0.41
C LEU A 84 -11.29 2.21 -0.11
N LEU A 85 -10.06 2.02 0.34
CA LEU A 85 -9.17 3.08 0.79
C LEU A 85 -8.63 3.92 -0.37
N GLY A 86 -8.30 3.30 -1.49
CA GLY A 86 -7.45 3.92 -2.51
C GLY A 86 -6.01 4.15 -2.01
N PRO A 87 -5.19 4.88 -2.80
CA PRO A 87 -3.80 5.15 -2.44
C PRO A 87 -3.72 5.94 -1.13
N LYS A 88 -2.64 5.72 -0.38
CA LYS A 88 -2.34 6.50 0.82
C LYS A 88 -2.21 7.98 0.44
N PRO A 89 -2.96 8.90 1.07
CA PRO A 89 -2.82 10.33 0.82
C PRO A 89 -1.38 10.80 1.09
N GLU A 90 -0.87 11.61 0.17
CA GLU A 90 0.43 12.26 0.32
C GLU A 90 0.31 13.46 1.28
N SER A 91 1.28 13.55 2.19
CA SER A 91 1.51 14.73 3.03
C SER A 91 2.67 15.55 2.47
N SER A 92 2.59 16.87 2.65
CA SER A 92 3.67 17.81 2.33
C SER A 92 4.88 17.56 3.21
N GLU A 93 6.08 17.49 2.63
CA GLU A 93 7.34 17.34 3.38
C GLU A 93 7.74 18.59 4.17
N TRP A 94 7.11 19.73 3.89
CA TRP A 94 7.43 21.02 4.53
C TRP A 94 6.64 21.27 5.81
N ASP A 95 5.36 20.90 5.83
CA ASP A 95 4.41 21.26 6.88
C ASP A 95 3.43 20.13 7.25
N ASP A 96 3.68 18.92 6.76
CA ASP A 96 2.85 17.72 6.96
C ASP A 96 1.39 17.85 6.50
N SER A 97 1.07 18.91 5.75
CA SER A 97 -0.29 19.16 5.28
C SER A 97 -0.76 18.09 4.31
N VAL A 98 -2.00 17.63 4.47
CA VAL A 98 -2.60 16.61 3.60
C VAL A 98 -3.52 17.27 2.59
N ARG A 99 -3.15 17.22 1.31
CA ARG A 99 -3.78 18.00 0.24
C ARG A 99 -5.30 17.79 0.13
N CYS A 100 -5.80 16.57 0.32
CA CYS A 100 -7.24 16.31 0.24
C CYS A 100 -8.02 16.89 1.42
N VAL A 101 -7.40 17.00 2.59
CA VAL A 101 -7.97 17.67 3.78
C VAL A 101 -7.95 19.18 3.60
N ASP A 102 -6.83 19.75 3.12
CA ASP A 102 -6.72 21.17 2.79
C ASP A 102 -7.83 21.61 1.81
N LYS A 103 -8.00 20.84 0.72
CA LYS A 103 -9.08 21.06 -0.25
C LYS A 103 -10.47 20.99 0.39
N TYR A 104 -10.68 20.04 1.31
CA TYR A 104 -11.95 19.93 2.05
C TYR A 104 -12.18 21.15 2.93
N LEU A 105 -11.17 21.61 3.67
CA LEU A 105 -11.26 22.80 4.52
C LEU A 105 -11.55 24.06 3.69
N LYS A 106 -10.89 24.23 2.55
CA LYS A 106 -11.13 25.35 1.63
C LYS A 106 -12.58 25.40 1.12
N ALA A 107 -13.22 24.24 0.98
CA ALA A 107 -14.61 24.15 0.56
C ALA A 107 -15.63 24.29 1.71
N THR A 108 -15.22 24.11 2.97
CA THR A 108 -16.16 23.97 4.11
C THR A 108 -15.99 25.00 5.22
N LEU A 109 -14.82 25.63 5.35
CA LEU A 109 -14.61 26.70 6.31
C LEU A 109 -15.27 28.00 5.84
N ASN A 110 -15.86 28.73 6.78
CA ASN A 110 -16.48 30.04 6.51
C ASN A 110 -15.46 31.10 6.06
N ASP A 111 -14.27 31.08 6.67
CA ASP A 111 -13.15 31.96 6.35
C ASP A 111 -11.88 31.12 6.35
N TYR A 112 -11.64 30.46 5.22
CA TYR A 112 -10.47 29.61 5.01
C TYR A 112 -9.16 30.39 5.13
N ASP A 113 -9.10 31.64 4.64
CA ASP A 113 -7.87 32.44 4.68
C ASP A 113 -7.48 32.85 6.12
N SER A 114 -8.42 32.75 7.07
CA SER A 114 -8.15 32.90 8.50
C SER A 114 -7.67 31.63 9.21
N ALA A 115 -7.63 30.49 8.51
CA ALA A 115 -7.21 29.21 9.04
C ALA A 115 -5.71 29.20 9.34
N GLU A 116 -5.34 28.64 10.48
CA GLU A 116 -3.97 28.44 10.93
C GLU A 116 -3.83 26.97 11.35
N TYR A 117 -3.04 26.22 10.59
CA TYR A 117 -2.73 24.81 10.86
C TYR A 117 -1.71 24.75 12.00
N LEU A 118 -2.16 24.27 13.16
CA LEU A 118 -1.32 24.21 14.36
C LEU A 118 -0.53 22.91 14.43
N GLU A 119 -1.15 21.78 14.04
CA GLU A 119 -0.51 20.47 14.15
C GLU A 119 -1.23 19.43 13.26
N TRP A 120 -0.47 18.70 12.44
CA TRP A 120 -0.92 17.54 11.68
C TRP A 120 -0.38 16.25 12.30
N SER A 121 -1.19 15.19 12.34
CA SER A 121 -0.67 13.84 12.58
C SER A 121 -0.20 13.20 11.28
N PRO A 122 0.63 12.14 11.34
CA PRO A 122 0.87 11.29 10.18
C PRO A 122 -0.43 10.68 9.65
N VAL A 123 -0.49 10.45 8.33
CA VAL A 123 -1.58 9.69 7.72
C VAL A 123 -1.45 8.21 8.09
N THR A 124 -2.46 7.69 8.78
CA THR A 124 -2.47 6.30 9.31
C THR A 124 -3.70 5.55 8.82
N LYS A 125 -3.59 4.23 8.67
CA LYS A 125 -4.74 3.37 8.41
C LYS A 125 -5.41 3.04 9.74
N ILE A 126 -6.71 3.31 9.85
CA ILE A 126 -7.51 2.97 11.03
C ILE A 126 -8.79 2.26 10.64
N GLU A 127 -9.36 1.51 11.59
CA GLU A 127 -10.68 0.91 11.44
C GLU A 127 -11.71 1.76 12.22
N PHE A 128 -12.75 2.23 11.54
CA PHE A 128 -13.82 3.02 12.15
C PHE A 128 -15.16 2.45 11.72
N LYS A 129 -15.99 2.09 12.72
CA LYS A 129 -17.29 1.41 12.50
C LYS A 129 -17.18 0.13 11.64
N GLY A 130 -16.11 -0.64 11.81
CA GLY A 130 -15.90 -1.90 11.10
C GLY A 130 -15.40 -1.76 9.66
N GLU A 131 -15.00 -0.55 9.24
CA GLU A 131 -14.46 -0.33 7.91
C GLU A 131 -13.11 0.42 7.95
N PRO A 132 -12.23 0.20 6.97
CA PRO A 132 -10.93 0.85 6.92
C PRO A 132 -11.03 2.29 6.38
N TYR A 133 -10.22 3.18 6.96
CA TYR A 133 -10.02 4.55 6.48
C TYR A 133 -8.54 4.93 6.56
N TRP A 134 -8.11 5.79 5.65
CA TRP A 134 -6.97 6.65 5.94
C TRP A 134 -7.45 7.74 6.90
N ALA A 135 -6.66 8.06 7.92
CA ALA A 135 -7.03 9.09 8.87
C ALA A 135 -5.86 10.00 9.17
N VAL A 136 -6.22 11.27 9.37
CA VAL A 136 -5.32 12.29 9.86
C VAL A 136 -6.05 13.16 10.88
N ARG A 137 -5.36 13.45 11.97
CA ARG A 137 -5.79 14.38 12.99
C ARG A 137 -5.20 15.74 12.69
N LEU A 138 -6.02 16.77 12.71
CA LEU A 138 -5.57 18.15 12.55
C LEU A 138 -6.04 18.98 13.73
N LYS A 139 -5.11 19.73 14.30
CA LYS A 139 -5.38 20.84 15.21
C LYS A 139 -5.35 22.14 14.42
N LEU A 140 -6.50 22.80 14.32
CA LEU A 140 -6.74 23.95 13.46
C LEU A 140 -7.28 25.12 14.30
N ARG A 141 -6.74 26.32 14.09
CA ARG A 141 -7.39 27.56 14.53
C ARG A 141 -8.06 28.23 13.34
N ALA A 142 -9.36 28.53 13.44
CA ALA A 142 -10.09 29.23 12.37
C ALA A 142 -11.21 30.10 12.96
N LYS A 143 -11.71 31.07 12.19
CA LYS A 143 -12.91 31.83 12.59
C LYS A 143 -14.17 30.97 12.53
N ASN A 144 -15.02 31.12 13.53
CA ASN A 144 -16.37 30.59 13.52
C ASN A 144 -17.32 31.51 12.73
N ALA A 145 -18.58 31.10 12.59
CA ALA A 145 -19.62 31.87 11.88
C ALA A 145 -19.92 33.25 12.52
N PHE A 146 -19.51 33.48 13.76
CA PHE A 146 -19.70 34.74 14.50
C PHE A 146 -18.43 35.61 14.53
N GLY A 147 -17.40 35.27 13.74
CA GLY A 147 -16.16 36.03 13.62
C GLY A 147 -15.12 35.80 14.71
N GLY A 148 -15.42 34.99 15.74
CA GLY A 148 -14.47 34.62 16.79
C GLY A 148 -13.51 33.51 16.34
N LYS A 149 -12.22 33.61 16.69
CA LYS A 149 -11.25 32.52 16.43
C LYS A 149 -11.38 31.42 17.46
N ILE A 150 -11.50 30.18 17.01
CA ILE A 150 -11.55 28.99 17.86
C ILE A 150 -10.52 27.96 17.40
N VAL A 151 -9.94 27.24 18.35
CA VAL A 151 -9.09 26.08 18.08
C VAL A 151 -9.96 24.83 18.13
N LYS A 152 -9.85 23.98 17.11
CA LYS A 152 -10.52 22.68 17.02
C LYS A 152 -9.49 21.61 16.76
N GLU A 153 -9.79 20.43 17.30
CA GLU A 153 -9.07 19.21 16.98
C GLU A 153 -10.05 18.26 16.29
N THR A 154 -9.64 17.70 15.16
CA THR A 154 -10.57 17.00 14.27
C THR A 154 -9.87 15.86 13.57
N TYR A 155 -10.53 14.70 13.53
CA TYR A 155 -10.16 13.58 12.67
C TYR A 155 -10.85 13.69 11.32
N PHE A 156 -10.05 13.59 10.26
CA PHE A 156 -10.51 13.50 8.88
C PHE A 156 -10.31 12.07 8.41
N PHE A 157 -11.41 11.41 8.04
CA PHE A 157 -11.42 10.07 7.48
C PHE A 157 -11.45 10.18 5.96
N ILE A 158 -10.51 9.50 5.30
CA ILE A 158 -10.18 9.66 3.90
C ILE A 158 -10.32 8.31 3.18
N ARG A 159 -10.94 8.34 2.00
CA ARG A 159 -10.98 7.25 1.02
C ARG A 159 -10.84 7.84 -0.37
N GLN A 160 -10.18 7.13 -1.27
CA GLN A 160 -10.00 7.56 -2.66
C GLN A 160 -9.48 9.01 -2.76
N ASN A 161 -8.55 9.36 -1.86
CA ASN A 161 -7.99 10.70 -1.71
C ASN A 161 -9.03 11.83 -1.51
N GLN A 162 -10.14 11.52 -0.82
CA GLN A 162 -11.22 12.44 -0.48
C GLN A 162 -11.62 12.27 0.99
N VAL A 163 -11.88 13.38 1.68
CA VAL A 163 -12.49 13.35 3.02
C VAL A 163 -13.94 12.89 2.90
N VAL A 164 -14.27 11.78 3.55
CA VAL A 164 -15.60 11.16 3.54
C VAL A 164 -16.30 11.24 4.89
N ASN A 165 -15.56 11.46 5.97
CA ASN A 165 -16.11 11.67 7.31
C ASN A 165 -15.21 12.59 8.13
N VAL A 166 -15.81 13.31 9.08
CA VAL A 166 -15.14 14.26 9.95
C VAL A 166 -15.68 14.11 11.37
N VAL A 167 -14.79 13.92 12.34
CA VAL A 167 -15.14 13.80 13.76
C VAL A 167 -14.36 14.85 14.54
N ASN A 168 -15.07 15.77 15.17
CA ASN A 168 -14.48 16.72 16.12
C ASN A 168 -14.23 15.99 17.44
N LEU A 169 -13.08 16.27 18.07
CA LEU A 169 -12.72 15.78 19.40
C LEU A 169 -13.27 16.69 20.50
#